data_AF-A0A495X4T8-F1
#
_entry.id   AF-A0A495X4T8-F1
#
_cell.length_a   1.000
_cell.length_b   1.000
_cell.length_c   1.000
_cell.angle_alpha   90.00
_cell.angle_beta   90.00
_cell.angle_gamma   90.00
#
_symmetry.space_group_name_H-M   'P 1'
#
loop_
_entity.id
_entity.type
_entity.pdbx_description
1 polymer ?
#
loop_
_entity_poly.entity_id
_entity_poly.type
_entity_poly.pdbx_seq_one_letter_code
_entity_poly.pdbx_strand_id
1 'polypeptide(L)'
;MAVVRGVACGLVVLGLVVGLGACGGSGEPGRADVVVKIKSDPGMAGSPDAAVECVADWYMTYASVEERKAFVAGESGDRGVERVAGTDEARAAILECLKGTAGTS
;
A
#
# COMPACT_ATOMS: atom_id res chain seq x y z
N MET A 1 -21.71 8.29 -52.60
CA MET A 1 -20.32 7.83 -52.75
C MET A 1 -19.90 7.19 -51.43
N ALA A 2 -19.67 5.88 -51.45
CA ALA A 2 -19.21 5.11 -50.31
C ALA A 2 -17.68 5.10 -50.28
N VAL A 3 -17.07 5.37 -49.12
CA VAL A 3 -15.79 4.76 -48.73
C VAL A 3 -15.87 4.45 -47.24
N VAL A 4 -16.33 3.25 -46.93
CA VAL A 4 -16.11 2.56 -45.65
C VAL A 4 -14.85 1.75 -45.85
N ARG A 5 -13.78 2.01 -45.09
CA ARG A 5 -12.63 1.10 -44.93
C ARG A 5 -11.70 1.59 -43.83
N GLY A 6 -11.74 0.89 -42.69
CA GLY A 6 -10.89 1.15 -41.53
C GLY A 6 -11.20 0.18 -40.40
N VAL A 7 -11.06 -1.12 -40.70
CA VAL A 7 -11.09 -2.22 -39.75
C VAL A 7 -9.85 -2.13 -38.86
N ALA A 8 -10.00 -2.18 -37.53
CA ALA A 8 -9.45 -3.26 -36.71
C ALA A 8 -9.63 -2.99 -35.21
N CYS A 9 -10.34 -3.92 -34.58
CA CYS A 9 -10.36 -4.30 -33.18
C CYS A 9 -9.13 -3.89 -32.35
N GLY A 10 -9.37 -3.34 -31.15
CA GLY A 10 -8.29 -3.31 -30.16
C GLY A 10 -8.42 -2.37 -28.97
N LEU A 11 -9.61 -2.07 -28.45
CA LEU A 11 -9.72 -1.52 -27.09
C LEU A 11 -10.75 -2.32 -26.30
N VAL A 12 -10.33 -3.56 -26.05
CA VAL A 12 -10.88 -4.46 -25.05
C VAL A 12 -10.66 -3.80 -23.69
N VAL A 13 -11.78 -3.42 -23.05
CA VAL A 13 -11.98 -3.55 -21.59
C VAL A 13 -10.82 -3.03 -20.72
N LEU A 14 -10.68 -1.71 -20.65
CA LEU A 14 -9.95 -1.03 -19.56
C LEU A 14 -10.79 0.09 -18.95
N GLY A 15 -12.12 -0.08 -18.98
CA GLY A 15 -13.10 0.86 -18.40
C GLY A 15 -13.64 0.44 -17.03
N LEU A 16 -13.03 -0.55 -16.35
CA LEU A 16 -13.57 -1.15 -15.13
C LEU A 16 -12.55 -1.26 -13.98
N VAL A 17 -11.77 -0.20 -13.77
CA VAL A 17 -10.95 -0.04 -12.53
C VAL A 17 -11.15 1.35 -11.89
N VAL A 18 -12.16 2.12 -12.31
CA VAL A 18 -12.51 3.43 -11.73
C VAL A 18 -13.49 3.29 -10.55
N GLY A 19 -13.42 2.17 -9.82
CA GLY A 19 -14.54 1.70 -8.99
C GLY A 19 -14.38 1.74 -7.48
N LEU A 20 -13.18 1.90 -6.91
CA LEU A 20 -12.99 1.79 -5.45
C LEU A 20 -11.89 2.74 -4.97
N GLY A 21 -12.26 3.83 -4.32
CA GLY A 21 -11.40 4.45 -3.30
C GLY A 21 -11.24 5.97 -3.31
N ALA A 22 -11.67 6.70 -4.33
CA ALA A 22 -11.76 8.16 -4.25
C ALA A 22 -13.01 8.59 -3.46
N CYS A 23 -13.15 8.09 -2.23
CA CYS A 23 -13.97 8.77 -1.23
C CYS A 23 -13.14 9.95 -0.74
N GLY A 24 -13.62 11.16 -1.03
CA GLY A 24 -13.05 12.39 -0.53
C GLY A 24 -12.90 12.34 0.99
N GLY A 25 -11.66 12.25 1.44
CA GLY A 25 -11.25 12.53 2.80
C GLY A 25 -10.06 13.46 2.69
N SER A 26 -10.29 14.77 2.80
CA SER A 26 -9.25 15.70 3.20
C SER A 26 -8.90 15.37 4.66
N GLY A 27 -8.13 14.31 4.85
CA GLY A 27 -7.84 13.72 6.13
C GLY A 27 -6.57 12.90 6.02
N GLU A 28 -5.71 13.02 7.02
CA GLU A 28 -4.45 12.31 7.08
C GLU A 28 -4.69 10.80 6.95
N PRO A 29 -3.89 10.07 6.16
CA PRO A 29 -4.06 8.63 5.97
C PRO A 29 -4.00 7.93 7.31
N GLY A 30 -5.05 7.16 7.57
CA GLY A 30 -5.23 6.40 8.79
C GLY A 30 -4.63 5.00 8.68
N ARG A 31 -4.71 4.27 9.79
CA ARG A 31 -4.24 2.88 9.88
C ARG A 31 -4.85 1.98 8.81
N ALA A 32 -6.14 2.13 8.52
CA ALA A 32 -6.83 1.33 7.51
C ALA A 32 -6.26 1.54 6.10
N ASP A 33 -5.94 2.79 5.73
CA ASP A 33 -5.35 3.11 4.43
C ASP A 33 -3.96 2.47 4.29
N VAL A 34 -3.17 2.50 5.38
CA VAL A 34 -1.87 1.86 5.45
C VAL A 34 -1.99 0.34 5.32
N VAL A 35 -2.93 -0.31 6.03
CA VAL A 35 -3.19 -1.76 5.90
C VAL A 35 -3.54 -2.13 4.45
N VAL A 36 -4.47 -1.39 3.83
CA VAL A 36 -4.88 -1.63 2.44
C VAL A 36 -3.67 -1.52 1.51
N LYS A 37 -2.83 -0.48 1.68
CA LYS A 37 -1.63 -0.32 0.87
C LYS A 37 -0.64 -1.47 1.07
N ILE A 38 -0.38 -1.90 2.31
CA ILE A 38 0.50 -3.05 2.61
C ILE A 38 -0.03 -4.32 1.93
N LYS A 39 -1.33 -4.62 2.04
CA LYS A 39 -1.92 -5.82 1.39
C LYS A 39 -1.91 -5.75 -0.13
N SER A 40 -1.88 -4.54 -0.71
CA SER A 40 -1.76 -4.35 -2.16
C SER A 40 -0.33 -4.57 -2.67
N ASP A 41 0.67 -4.63 -1.79
CA ASP A 41 2.06 -4.88 -2.17
C ASP A 41 2.26 -6.36 -2.53
N PRO A 42 2.73 -6.68 -3.75
CA PRO A 42 3.00 -8.05 -4.17
C PRO A 42 4.00 -8.79 -3.26
N GLY A 43 4.94 -8.06 -2.64
CA GLY A 43 5.92 -8.60 -1.70
C GLY A 43 5.32 -9.01 -0.35
N MET A 44 4.11 -8.51 -0.03
CA MET A 44 3.36 -8.87 1.17
C MET A 44 2.27 -9.92 0.88
N ALA A 45 2.15 -10.38 -0.36
CA ALA A 45 1.18 -11.40 -0.74
C ALA A 45 1.42 -12.69 0.08
N GLY A 46 0.39 -13.14 0.79
CA GLY A 46 0.47 -14.34 1.65
C GLY A 46 1.06 -14.09 3.04
N SER A 47 1.39 -12.85 3.39
CA SER A 47 1.75 -12.51 4.78
C SER A 47 0.55 -12.71 5.72
N PRO A 48 0.77 -13.21 6.96
CA PRO A 48 -0.29 -13.29 7.96
C PRO A 48 -0.88 -11.90 8.25
N ASP A 49 -2.19 -11.84 8.50
CA ASP A 49 -2.86 -10.59 8.86
C ASP A 49 -2.21 -9.94 10.09
N ALA A 50 -1.77 -10.73 11.08
CA ALA A 50 -1.06 -10.20 12.25
C ALA A 50 0.23 -9.43 11.88
N ALA A 51 0.98 -9.86 10.86
CA ALA A 51 2.17 -9.17 10.39
C ALA A 51 1.81 -7.85 9.69
N VAL A 52 0.74 -7.86 8.88
CA VAL A 52 0.24 -6.65 8.21
C VAL A 52 -0.22 -5.60 9.22
N GLU A 53 -0.99 -6.03 10.23
CA GLU A 53 -1.51 -5.18 11.29
C GLU A 53 -0.37 -4.59 12.14
N CYS A 54 0.61 -5.42 12.50
CA CYS A 54 1.86 -5.03 13.15
C CYS A 54 2.60 -3.92 12.39
N VAL A 55 2.78 -4.09 11.08
CA VAL A 55 3.45 -3.10 10.22
C VAL A 55 2.63 -1.80 10.17
N ALA A 56 1.30 -1.90 10.08
CA ALA A 56 0.44 -0.71 10.07
C ALA A 56 0.51 0.08 11.39
N ASP A 57 0.54 -0.61 12.54
CA ASP A 57 0.70 0.03 13.86
C ASP A 57 2.06 0.72 14.00
N TRP A 58 3.11 0.12 13.44
CA TRP A 58 4.43 0.74 13.36
C TRP A 58 4.41 2.04 12.55
N TYR A 59 3.73 2.07 11.39
CA TYR A 59 3.55 3.29 10.59
C TYR A 59 2.80 4.38 11.35
N MET A 60 1.79 4.02 12.14
CA MET A 60 1.05 5.00 12.92
C MET A 60 1.89 5.62 14.04
N THR A 61 2.87 4.88 14.54
CA THR A 61 3.73 5.28 15.67
C THR A 61 4.95 6.08 15.21
N TYR A 62 5.65 5.60 14.17
CA TYR A 62 6.97 6.11 13.80
C TYR A 62 6.97 6.96 12.54
N ALA A 63 6.04 6.74 11.61
CA ALA A 63 5.99 7.51 10.37
C ALA A 63 5.28 8.84 10.58
N SER A 64 5.86 9.90 10.05
CA SER A 64 5.19 11.19 9.94
C SER A 64 3.97 11.10 9.02
N VAL A 65 3.08 12.07 9.16
CA VAL A 65 1.88 12.22 8.33
C VAL A 65 2.22 12.27 6.84
N GLU A 66 3.28 13.00 6.48
CA GLU A 66 3.73 13.14 5.10
C GLU A 66 4.33 11.83 4.55
N GLU A 67 5.05 11.07 5.37
CA GLU A 67 5.53 9.74 5.00
C GLU A 67 4.38 8.74 4.79
N ARG A 68 3.35 8.79 5.64
CA ARG A 68 2.15 7.97 5.46
C ARG A 68 1.40 8.33 4.18
N LYS A 69 1.29 9.63 3.86
CA LYS A 69 0.69 10.10 2.60
C LYS A 69 1.47 9.59 1.40
N ALA A 70 2.78 9.76 1.40
CA ALA A 70 3.64 9.29 0.32
C ALA A 70 3.59 7.76 0.15
N PHE A 71 3.48 7.01 1.25
CA PHE A 71 3.32 5.56 1.24
C PHE A 71 1.98 5.13 0.62
N VAL A 72 0.86 5.67 1.11
CA VAL A 72 -0.48 5.35 0.60
C VAL A 72 -0.65 5.78 -0.86
N ALA A 73 -0.06 6.92 -1.26
CA ALA A 73 -0.05 7.40 -2.64
C ALA A 73 0.87 6.58 -3.57
N GLY A 74 1.74 5.71 -3.03
CA GLY A 74 2.71 4.95 -3.80
C GLY A 74 3.87 5.79 -4.37
N GLU A 75 4.05 7.02 -3.88
CA GLU A 75 5.11 7.95 -4.30
C GLU A 75 6.45 7.66 -3.61
N SER A 76 6.37 7.16 -2.37
CA SER A 76 7.37 6.25 -1.85
C SER A 76 7.20 4.99 -2.69
N GLY A 77 8.00 4.78 -3.74
CA GLY A 77 7.93 3.55 -4.55
C GLY A 77 7.96 2.29 -3.67
N ASP A 78 7.96 1.07 -4.23
CA ASP A 78 7.93 -0.24 -3.51
C ASP A 78 9.07 -0.51 -2.48
N ARG A 79 9.78 0.54 -2.11
CA ARG A 79 10.53 0.79 -0.89
C ARG A 79 9.67 0.44 0.32
N GLY A 80 9.86 -0.78 0.81
CA GLY A 80 9.28 -1.27 2.04
C GLY A 80 9.53 -0.36 3.25
N VAL A 81 8.96 -0.79 4.39
CA VAL A 81 9.08 -0.18 5.72
C VAL A 81 10.50 0.30 6.06
N GLU A 82 11.56 -0.27 5.47
CA GLU A 82 12.94 0.08 5.77
C GLU A 82 13.36 1.50 5.36
N ARG A 83 12.55 2.21 4.57
CA ARG A 83 12.79 3.62 4.16
C ARG A 83 11.89 4.65 4.81
N VAL A 84 10.90 4.20 5.57
CA VAL A 84 10.06 5.09 6.38
C VAL A 84 10.65 5.12 7.78
N ALA A 85 10.55 6.25 8.49
CA ALA A 85 11.03 6.37 9.87
C ALA A 85 12.47 5.84 10.05
N GLY A 86 13.44 6.50 9.42
CA GLY A 86 14.84 6.07 9.32
C GLY A 86 15.66 6.10 10.62
N THR A 87 15.03 5.97 11.79
CA THR A 87 15.72 5.88 13.09
C THR A 87 16.04 4.43 13.45
N ASP A 88 17.08 4.24 14.27
CA ASP A 88 17.48 2.90 14.72
C ASP A 88 16.41 2.27 15.62
N GLU A 89 15.68 3.07 16.40
CA GLU A 89 14.59 2.61 17.25
C GLU A 89 13.42 2.07 16.42
N ALA A 90 13.04 2.80 15.36
CA ALA A 90 11.97 2.36 14.48
C ALA A 90 12.36 1.06 13.76
N ARG A 91 13.62 0.93 13.33
CA ARG A 91 14.16 -0.31 12.75
C ARG A 91 14.15 -1.49 13.72
N ALA A 92 14.50 -1.27 14.99
CA ALA A 92 14.43 -2.30 16.01
C ALA A 92 12.97 -2.73 16.27
N ALA A 93 12.06 -1.76 16.38
CA ALA A 93 10.65 -1.99 16.67
C ALA A 93 9.94 -2.81 15.58
N ILE A 94 10.19 -2.53 14.30
CA ILE A 94 9.56 -3.30 13.21
C ILE A 94 10.05 -4.75 13.19
N LEU A 95 11.35 -4.99 13.46
CA LEU A 95 11.91 -6.34 13.53
C LEU A 95 11.38 -7.13 14.71
N GLU A 96 11.21 -6.48 15.88
CA GLU A 96 10.59 -7.10 17.05
C GLU A 96 9.14 -7.49 16.77
N CYS A 97 8.39 -6.56 16.20
CA CYS A 97 6.99 -6.74 15.85
C CYS A 97 6.80 -7.92 14.87
N LEU A 98 7.62 -8.01 13.82
CA LEU A 98 7.59 -9.13 12.87
C LEU A 98 7.99 -10.47 13.50
N LYS A 99 9.01 -10.50 14.39
CA LYS A 99 9.40 -11.74 15.10
C LYS A 99 8.28 -12.29 15.97
N GLY A 100 7.52 -11.43 16.64
CA GLY A 100 6.36 -11.83 17.45
C GLY A 100 5.27 -12.51 16.61
N THR A 101 5.10 -12.07 15.36
CA THR A 101 4.12 -12.67 14.43
C THR A 101 4.62 -13.95 13.75
N ALA A 102 5.94 -14.14 13.61
CA ALA A 102 6.52 -15.35 13.00
C ALA A 102 6.57 -16.56 13.95
N GLY A 103 6.57 -16.33 15.27
CA GLY A 103 6.63 -17.39 16.29
C GLY A 103 5.28 -17.98 16.70
N THR A 104 4.16 -17.53 16.12
CA THR A 104 2.80 -17.93 16.47
C THR A 104 2.15 -18.80 15.38
N SER A 105 2.94 -19.70 14.78
CA SER A 105 2.45 -20.77 13.89
C SER A 105 2.32 -22.10 14.62
#